data_AF-A0A2K3JPX8-F1
#
_entry.id   AF-A0A2K3JPX8-F1
#
_cell.length_a   1.000
_cell.length_b   1.000
_cell.length_c   1.000
_cell.angle_alpha   90.00
_cell.angle_beta   90.00
_cell.angle_gamma   90.00
#
_symmetry.space_group_name_H-M   'P 1'
#
loop_
_entity.id
_entity.type
_entity.pdbx_description
1 polymer ?
#
loop_
_entity_poly.entity_id
_entity_poly.type
_entity_poly.pdbx_seq_one_letter_code
_entity_poly.pdbx_strand_id
1 'polypeptide(L)'
;MLKKTIHTLEQKFTSSSSRTCDVHMKWNNLFRNWVRNISSNTQNDTTTSYSVPREKVDCIVIGAGVVGIAVARALALKGREVIVIESAPSFGTGTSSRNSEVVHAGIYYPRHSFK
;
A
#
# COMPACT_ATOMS: atom_id res chain seq x y z
N MET A 1 6.05 27.17 -11.07
CA MET A 1 4.91 27.64 -10.25
C MET A 1 3.87 26.53 -10.08
N LEU A 2 4.25 25.37 -9.49
CA LEU A 2 3.36 24.23 -9.21
C LEU A 2 3.99 23.38 -8.08
N LYS A 3 3.90 23.88 -6.84
CA LYS A 3 4.45 23.23 -5.62
C LYS A 3 3.52 23.36 -4.41
N LYS A 4 2.19 23.36 -4.57
CA LYS A 4 1.28 23.73 -3.45
C LYS A 4 0.15 22.77 -3.04
N THR A 5 0.02 21.55 -3.58
CA THR A 5 -1.22 20.77 -3.33
C THR A 5 -1.09 19.55 -2.41
N ILE A 6 0.10 19.14 -1.96
CA ILE A 6 0.25 17.88 -1.18
C ILE A 6 0.26 18.10 0.36
N HIS A 7 0.24 19.34 0.86
CA HIS A 7 0.43 19.59 2.30
C HIS A 7 -0.83 19.52 3.20
N THR A 8 -2.02 19.22 2.67
CA THR A 8 -3.27 19.35 3.45
C THR A 8 -3.78 18.04 4.09
N LEU A 9 -3.10 16.90 3.89
CA LEU A 9 -3.59 15.61 4.42
C LEU A 9 -2.95 15.14 5.75
N GLU A 10 -2.02 15.89 6.34
CA GLU A 10 -1.40 15.52 7.63
C GLU A 10 -2.17 16.02 8.87
N GLN A 11 -3.14 16.93 8.73
CA GLN A 11 -3.76 17.63 9.87
C GLN A 11 -5.00 16.95 10.48
N LYS A 12 -5.42 15.76 10.00
CA LYS A 12 -6.61 15.05 10.55
C LYS A 12 -6.32 13.89 11.51
N PHE A 13 -5.06 13.68 11.90
CA PHE A 13 -4.68 12.54 12.75
C PHE A 13 -4.44 12.86 14.24
N THR A 14 -4.78 14.05 14.72
CA THR A 14 -4.62 14.41 16.14
C THR A 14 -5.90 14.97 16.75
N SER A 15 -6.77 14.09 17.24
CA SER A 15 -7.53 14.26 18.51
C SER A 15 -8.67 13.25 18.66
N SER A 16 -8.89 12.82 19.92
CA SER A 16 -9.94 11.93 20.44
C SER A 16 -9.69 10.43 20.24
N SER A 17 -8.98 9.77 21.16
CA SER A 17 -9.48 9.21 22.43
C SER A 17 -10.35 7.96 22.27
N SER A 18 -9.79 6.84 22.74
CA SER A 18 -10.43 5.63 23.27
C SER A 18 -11.39 4.85 22.36
N ARG A 19 -10.85 3.89 21.59
CA ARG A 19 -11.34 2.51 21.35
C ARG A 19 -10.56 1.88 20.19
N THR A 20 -9.84 0.79 20.47
CA THR A 20 -8.92 0.11 19.52
C THR A 20 -9.63 -0.62 18.37
N CYS A 21 -10.96 -0.78 18.43
CA CYS A 21 -11.78 -1.32 17.35
C CYS A 21 -12.25 -0.26 16.32
N ASP A 22 -12.32 1.02 16.69
CA ASP A 22 -12.80 2.08 15.79
C ASP A 22 -11.76 2.49 14.74
N VAL A 23 -10.47 2.39 15.08
CA VAL A 23 -9.37 2.76 14.18
C VAL A 23 -9.33 1.87 12.93
N HIS A 24 -9.63 0.58 13.09
CA HIS A 24 -9.62 -0.41 12.02
C HIS A 24 -10.81 -0.22 11.05
N MET A 25 -12.00 0.12 11.58
CA MET A 25 -13.16 0.47 10.75
C MET A 25 -13.00 1.82 10.05
N LYS A 26 -12.43 2.82 10.73
CA LYS A 26 -12.15 4.14 10.16
C LYS A 26 -11.17 4.02 9.00
N TRP A 27 -10.13 3.18 9.13
CA TRP A 27 -9.17 2.91 8.06
C TRP A 27 -9.81 2.19 6.86
N ASN A 28 -10.64 1.17 7.11
CA ASN A 28 -11.38 0.49 6.05
C ASN A 28 -12.35 1.41 5.30
N ASN A 29 -13.04 2.29 6.02
CA ASN A 29 -13.97 3.25 5.40
C ASN A 29 -13.21 4.35 4.66
N LEU A 30 -12.10 4.86 5.20
CA LEU A 30 -11.24 5.84 4.53
C LEU A 30 -10.60 5.25 3.28
N PHE A 31 -10.07 4.04 3.35
CA PHE A 31 -9.47 3.33 2.21
C PHE A 31 -10.52 3.03 1.14
N ARG A 32 -11.70 2.50 1.50
CA ARG A 32 -12.81 2.29 0.56
C ARG A 32 -13.32 3.58 -0.05
N ASN A 33 -13.42 4.65 0.75
CA ASN A 33 -13.83 5.96 0.25
C ASN A 33 -12.77 6.55 -0.68
N TRP A 34 -11.49 6.36 -0.39
CA TRP A 34 -10.38 6.81 -1.22
C TRP A 34 -10.31 6.05 -2.55
N VAL A 35 -10.46 4.73 -2.53
CA VAL A 35 -10.57 3.89 -3.75
C VAL A 35 -11.78 4.31 -4.59
N ARG A 36 -12.95 4.51 -3.95
CA ARG A 36 -14.14 5.04 -4.65
C ARG A 36 -13.88 6.44 -5.22
N ASN A 37 -13.19 7.31 -4.47
CA ASN A 37 -12.88 8.67 -4.89
C ASN A 37 -11.94 8.67 -6.11
N ILE A 38 -10.90 7.83 -6.15
CA ILE A 38 -10.04 7.64 -7.32
C ILE A 38 -10.87 7.24 -8.54
N SER A 39 -11.78 6.28 -8.36
CA SER A 39 -12.62 5.80 -9.45
C SER A 39 -13.59 6.87 -9.96
N SER A 40 -14.06 7.78 -9.10
CA SER A 40 -14.93 8.90 -9.48
C SER A 40 -14.19 10.15 -9.97
N ASN A 41 -12.92 10.35 -9.58
CA ASN A 41 -12.08 11.49 -9.99
C ASN A 41 -11.38 11.30 -11.33
N THR A 42 -11.69 10.21 -12.05
CA THR A 42 -11.36 10.12 -13.48
C THR A 42 -12.39 10.93 -14.27
N GLN A 43 -12.51 12.22 -13.96
CA GLN A 43 -13.19 13.19 -14.81
C GLN A 43 -12.24 13.51 -15.96
N ASN A 44 -12.72 13.26 -17.17
CA ASN A 44 -12.01 13.50 -18.43
C ASN A 44 -11.69 15.00 -18.54
N ASP A 45 -10.50 15.41 -18.13
CA ASP A 45 -10.02 16.76 -18.37
C ASP A 45 -9.68 16.88 -19.86
N THR A 46 -10.64 17.40 -20.62
CA THR A 46 -10.59 17.47 -22.09
C THR A 46 -9.92 18.76 -22.56
N THR A 47 -9.04 19.34 -21.74
CA THR A 47 -8.46 20.67 -21.98
C THR A 47 -6.93 20.68 -21.97
N THR A 48 -6.26 19.58 -22.30
CA THR A 48 -4.93 19.58 -22.95
C THR A 48 -4.61 18.18 -23.49
N SER A 49 -4.13 18.07 -24.73
CA SER A 49 -4.01 16.83 -25.52
C SER A 49 -2.88 15.86 -25.14
N TYR A 50 -2.40 15.85 -23.89
CA TYR A 50 -1.49 14.81 -23.42
C TYR A 50 -2.31 13.66 -22.82
N SER A 51 -2.56 12.62 -23.63
CA SER A 51 -3.14 11.40 -23.10
C SER A 51 -2.16 10.73 -22.14
N VAL A 52 -2.53 10.60 -20.87
CA VAL A 52 -1.79 9.72 -19.95
C VAL A 52 -1.84 8.30 -20.51
N PRO A 53 -0.68 7.66 -20.79
CA PRO A 53 -0.66 6.28 -21.24
C PRO A 53 -1.41 5.40 -20.25
N ARG A 54 -2.32 4.58 -20.77
CA ARG A 54 -3.19 3.72 -19.98
C ARG A 54 -2.78 2.28 -20.20
N GLU A 55 -1.99 1.76 -19.29
CA GLU A 55 -1.60 0.35 -19.27
C GLU A 55 -2.68 -0.49 -18.59
N LYS A 56 -2.99 -1.66 -19.14
CA LYS A 56 -3.84 -2.66 -18.51
C LYS A 56 -2.97 -3.81 -18.05
N VAL A 57 -3.14 -4.24 -16.80
CA VAL A 57 -2.44 -5.38 -16.24
C VAL A 57 -3.38 -6.24 -15.43
N ASP A 58 -3.08 -7.54 -15.31
CA ASP A 58 -3.91 -8.48 -14.56
C ASP A 58 -3.91 -8.18 -13.05
N CYS A 59 -2.74 -7.80 -12.51
CA CYS A 59 -2.54 -7.64 -11.07
C CYS A 59 -1.57 -6.48 -10.75
N ILE A 60 -1.89 -5.73 -9.69
CA ILE A 60 -1.00 -4.72 -9.11
C ILE A 60 -0.73 -5.09 -7.65
N VAL A 61 0.54 -5.15 -7.28
CA VAL A 61 0.99 -5.34 -5.89
C VAL A 61 1.55 -4.02 -5.37
N ILE A 62 0.99 -3.54 -4.27
CA ILE A 62 1.40 -2.28 -3.63
C ILE A 62 2.32 -2.61 -2.45
N GLY A 63 3.55 -2.13 -2.51
CA GLY A 63 4.63 -2.36 -1.55
C GLY A 63 5.60 -3.43 -2.01
N ALA A 64 6.88 -3.08 -2.16
CA ALA A 64 7.97 -3.99 -2.51
C ALA A 64 8.79 -4.41 -1.28
N GLY A 65 8.10 -4.70 -0.18
CA GLY A 65 8.66 -5.45 0.96
C GLY A 65 8.75 -6.95 0.67
N VAL A 66 9.28 -7.72 1.61
CA VAL A 66 9.45 -9.19 1.47
C VAL A 66 8.13 -9.90 1.16
N VAL A 67 7.03 -9.47 1.78
CA VAL A 67 5.68 -10.02 1.55
C VAL A 67 5.16 -9.67 0.15
N GLY A 68 5.29 -8.41 -0.27
CA GLY A 68 4.81 -7.95 -1.56
C GLY A 68 5.52 -8.65 -2.72
N ILE A 69 6.85 -8.76 -2.66
CA ILE A 69 7.64 -9.48 -3.67
C ILE A 69 7.29 -10.98 -3.68
N ALA A 70 7.07 -11.60 -2.52
CA ALA A 70 6.65 -13.00 -2.46
C ALA A 70 5.29 -13.23 -3.15
N VAL A 71 4.32 -12.34 -2.93
CA VAL A 71 3.01 -12.37 -3.59
C VAL A 71 3.16 -12.14 -5.10
N ALA A 72 3.91 -11.12 -5.50
CA ALA A 72 4.15 -10.82 -6.91
C ALA A 72 4.79 -11.99 -7.65
N ARG A 73 5.78 -12.63 -7.05
CA ARG A 73 6.42 -13.85 -7.57
C ARG A 73 5.41 -14.99 -7.70
N ALA A 74 4.59 -15.22 -6.69
CA ALA A 74 3.59 -16.30 -6.72
C ALA A 74 2.54 -16.06 -7.82
N LEU A 75 2.14 -14.81 -8.07
CA LEU A 75 1.22 -14.45 -9.15
C LEU A 75 1.88 -14.57 -10.53
N ALA A 76 3.12 -14.11 -10.68
CA ALA A 76 3.87 -14.22 -11.93
C ALA A 76 4.10 -15.70 -12.32
N LEU A 77 4.42 -16.56 -11.35
CA LEU A 77 4.54 -18.01 -11.58
C LEU A 77 3.23 -18.68 -12.00
N LYS A 78 2.09 -18.07 -11.72
CA LYS A 78 0.77 -18.51 -12.21
C LYS A 78 0.42 -17.93 -13.58
N GLY A 79 1.38 -17.28 -14.26
CA GLY A 79 1.21 -16.71 -15.59
C GLY A 79 0.42 -15.40 -15.61
N ARG A 80 0.35 -14.67 -14.49
CA ARG A 80 -0.29 -13.34 -14.43
C ARG A 80 0.71 -12.26 -14.79
N GLU A 81 0.25 -11.25 -15.50
CA GLU A 81 0.98 -9.99 -15.62
C GLU A 81 0.87 -9.21 -14.30
N VAL A 82 2.00 -8.92 -13.67
CA VAL A 82 2.05 -8.29 -12.35
C VAL A 82 2.94 -7.06 -12.38
N ILE A 83 2.38 -5.92 -11.96
CA ILE A 83 3.16 -4.72 -11.65
C ILE A 83 3.32 -4.61 -10.14
N VAL A 84 4.54 -4.34 -9.68
CA VAL A 84 4.83 -4.01 -8.29
C VAL A 84 5.16 -2.53 -8.20
N ILE A 85 4.54 -1.81 -7.27
CA ILE A 85 4.84 -0.40 -6.99
C ILE A 85 5.32 -0.22 -5.56
N GLU A 86 6.36 0.59 -5.36
CA GLU A 86 6.91 0.92 -4.05
C GLU A 86 7.08 2.44 -3.94
N SER A 87 6.74 2.96 -2.77
CA SER A 87 6.88 4.36 -2.40
C SER A 87 8.33 4.75 -2.07
N ALA A 88 9.10 3.79 -1.55
CA ALA A 88 10.49 3.97 -1.19
C ALA A 88 11.43 3.95 -2.41
N PRO A 89 12.63 4.55 -2.32
CA PRO A 89 13.58 4.60 -3.44
C PRO A 89 14.13 3.24 -3.89
N SER A 90 14.02 2.22 -3.05
CA SER A 90 14.49 0.86 -3.34
C SER A 90 13.64 -0.17 -2.58
N PHE A 91 13.64 -1.40 -3.10
CA PHE A 91 12.88 -2.52 -2.57
C PHE A 91 13.38 -2.93 -1.18
N GLY A 92 12.47 -3.43 -0.34
CA GLY A 92 12.82 -4.00 0.96
C GLY A 92 13.31 -3.00 2.02
N THR A 93 13.41 -1.70 1.71
CA THR A 93 14.00 -0.66 2.59
C THR A 93 13.14 -0.26 3.80
N GLY A 94 11.88 -0.73 3.85
CA GLY A 94 10.97 -0.52 4.97
C GLY A 94 11.24 -1.46 6.16
N THR A 95 10.19 -2.08 6.70
CA THR A 95 10.33 -3.05 7.81
C THR A 95 11.13 -4.29 7.42
N SER A 96 11.14 -4.65 6.14
CA SER A 96 11.84 -5.83 5.64
C SER A 96 13.37 -5.77 5.80
N SER A 97 14.00 -4.59 5.84
CA SER A 97 15.43 -4.43 6.11
C SER A 97 15.75 -4.14 7.58
N ARG A 98 14.73 -4.00 8.43
CA ARG A 98 14.87 -3.64 9.86
C ARG A 98 14.49 -4.82 10.75
N ASN A 99 14.90 -6.01 10.33
CA ASN A 99 14.78 -7.23 11.10
C ASN A 99 16.15 -7.59 11.72
N SER A 100 16.21 -8.62 12.55
CA SER A 100 17.47 -9.05 13.21
C SER A 100 18.45 -9.78 12.29
N GLU A 101 18.10 -9.97 11.02
CA GLU A 101 18.78 -10.80 10.02
C GLU A 101 18.87 -12.29 10.42
N VAL A 102 18.09 -12.70 11.42
CA VAL A 102 18.02 -14.08 11.92
C VAL A 102 16.67 -14.69 11.58
N VAL A 103 16.70 -15.83 10.90
CA VAL A 103 15.53 -16.68 10.72
C VAL A 103 15.44 -17.64 11.90
N HIS A 104 14.60 -17.36 12.87
CA HIS A 104 14.42 -18.20 14.06
C HIS A 104 13.17 -19.09 13.95
N ALA A 105 13.21 -20.27 14.55
CA ALA A 105 12.11 -21.24 14.53
C ALA A 105 10.98 -20.96 15.54
N GLY A 106 10.92 -19.77 16.14
CA GLY A 106 9.89 -19.46 17.14
C GLY A 106 10.10 -20.05 18.53
N ILE A 107 11.27 -20.61 18.88
CA ILE A 107 11.47 -21.40 20.12
C ILE A 107 11.14 -20.62 21.41
N TYR A 108 11.27 -19.29 21.40
CA TYR A 108 10.95 -18.44 22.55
C TYR A 108 9.46 -18.14 22.70
N TYR A 109 8.63 -18.50 21.71
CA TYR A 109 7.19 -18.25 21.76
C TYR A 109 6.45 -19.42 22.40
N PRO A 110 5.42 -19.14 23.24
CA PRO A 110 4.64 -20.18 23.85
C PRO A 110 4.00 -21.10 22.80
N ARG A 111 3.92 -22.39 23.11
CA ARG A 111 3.16 -23.35 22.28
C ARG A 111 1.72 -22.86 22.13
N HIS A 112 1.20 -22.93 20.91
CA HIS A 112 -0.13 -22.41 20.52
C HIS A 112 -0.28 -20.88 20.56
N SER A 113 0.80 -20.12 20.62
CA SER A 113 0.73 -18.67 20.39
C SER A 113 0.79 -18.34 18.89
N PHE A 114 0.13 -17.25 18.48
CA PHE A 114 0.22 -16.71 17.12
C PHE A 114 1.41 -15.75 16.97
N LYS A 115 2.55 -16.11 17.56
CA LYS A 115 3.75 -15.29 17.57
C LYS A 115 4.95 -16.08 17.10
#